data_AF-A0A367FQT5-F1
#
_entry.id   AF-A0A367FQT5-F1
#
_cell.length_a   1.000
_cell.length_b   1.000
_cell.length_c   1.000
_cell.angle_alpha   90.00
_cell.angle_beta   90.00
_cell.angle_gamma   90.00
#
_symmetry.space_group_name_H-M   'P 1'
#
loop_
_entity.id
_entity.type
_entity.pdbx_description
1 polymer ?
#
loop_
_entity_poly.entity_id
_entity_poly.type
_entity_poly.pdbx_seq_one_letter_code
_entity_poly.pdbx_strand_id
1 'polypeptide(L)'
;MRERTCTIDGCVKPVLAKGWCTTHYGRWRRNGDPVVLKPRHKMESCSIDGCGQPHTARGYCVLHYGRWSKYGDARAEPPTSLRPTMCTVEGCEQPVRGHGWCGLHYARWRNTGDPLGLKRKQAGPCRADGCERQGNGGYGWCEKHYRRFQRHGNAMVTSRIVGDDVARFWSYVDKTGPIPDTRPELGPCWLWTGLLNSDGYAVMGMTSGTRYMARWGYQQFVGPIPEGHEPDHLCRNRACVNFERHLEPVTHHENWRRGQSPQAINARKTHCPQGHPYDETNTMRDARRGRACRICMGESGRRRAALKSRGIPANDLTDAQWREIQVAYRFRCAYCGRRSKKLTKDHVIALSKGGPHTASNVVPACGPCNFGKQDGPAPAYQPLLL
;
A
#
# COMPACT_ATOMS: atom_id res chain seq x y z
N MET A 1 -6.02 -9.99 -32.26
CA MET A 1 -6.59 -8.86 -31.49
C MET A 1 -5.97 -8.88 -30.09
N ARG A 2 -5.05 -7.95 -29.78
CA ARG A 2 -4.22 -8.02 -28.55
C ARG A 2 -5.03 -7.65 -27.30
N GLU A 3 -5.10 -8.57 -26.35
CA GLU A 3 -5.61 -8.29 -25.00
C GLU A 3 -4.77 -7.18 -24.35
N ARG A 4 -5.40 -6.05 -24.01
CA ARG A 4 -4.70 -4.90 -23.43
C ARG A 4 -4.40 -5.17 -21.96
N THR A 5 -3.16 -4.93 -21.54
CA THR A 5 -2.69 -5.07 -20.16
C THR A 5 -2.80 -3.76 -19.39
N CYS A 6 -2.98 -3.88 -18.08
CA CYS A 6 -3.11 -2.78 -17.15
C CYS A 6 -1.92 -1.81 -17.27
N THR A 7 -2.21 -0.52 -17.41
CA THR A 7 -1.20 0.54 -17.57
C THR A 7 -0.55 0.96 -16.25
N ILE A 8 -0.92 0.34 -15.12
CA ILE A 8 -0.14 0.48 -13.88
C ILE A 8 1.14 -0.34 -14.02
N ASP A 9 2.25 0.34 -13.78
CA ASP A 9 3.59 -0.17 -14.04
C ASP A 9 3.87 -1.45 -13.21
N GLY A 10 4.35 -2.49 -13.89
CA GLY A 10 4.55 -3.83 -13.31
C GLY A 10 3.28 -4.71 -13.18
N CYS A 11 2.11 -4.25 -13.62
CA CYS A 11 0.87 -5.02 -13.57
C CYS A 11 0.51 -5.66 -14.91
N VAL A 12 0.73 -6.97 -15.05
CA VAL A 12 0.46 -7.70 -16.31
C VAL A 12 -1.00 -8.14 -16.49
N LYS A 13 -1.90 -7.74 -15.59
CA LYS A 13 -3.31 -8.17 -15.62
C LYS A 13 -4.08 -7.44 -16.73
N PRO A 14 -5.05 -8.08 -17.38
CA PRO A 14 -5.80 -7.44 -18.46
C PRO A 14 -6.59 -6.21 -17.96
N VAL A 15 -6.74 -5.23 -18.83
CA VAL A 15 -7.50 -4.00 -18.60
C VAL A 15 -8.97 -4.34 -18.43
N LEU A 16 -9.58 -3.83 -17.36
CA LEU A 16 -11.03 -3.86 -17.18
C LEU A 16 -11.67 -2.56 -17.70
N ALA A 17 -11.19 -1.39 -17.24
CA ALA A 17 -11.69 -0.07 -17.63
C ALA A 17 -10.65 1.03 -17.31
N LYS A 18 -10.68 2.16 -18.04
CA LYS A 18 -9.71 3.28 -17.94
C LYS A 18 -8.22 2.88 -18.09
N GLY A 19 -7.92 1.79 -18.80
CA GLY A 19 -6.55 1.30 -18.95
C GLY A 19 -6.04 0.50 -17.75
N TRP A 20 -6.84 0.25 -16.72
CA TRP A 20 -6.41 -0.45 -15.50
C TRP A 20 -7.15 -1.77 -15.28
N CYS A 21 -6.49 -2.75 -14.65
CA CYS A 21 -7.13 -4.00 -14.25
C CYS A 21 -8.17 -3.79 -13.14
N THR A 22 -9.02 -4.79 -12.91
CA THR A 22 -10.08 -4.78 -11.89
C THR A 22 -9.61 -4.30 -10.51
N THR A 23 -8.39 -4.62 -10.11
CA THR A 23 -7.82 -4.25 -8.80
C THR A 23 -7.47 -2.77 -8.70
N HIS A 24 -6.78 -2.23 -9.71
CA HIS A 24 -6.36 -0.84 -9.75
C HIS A 24 -7.54 0.09 -10.06
N TYR A 25 -8.44 -0.34 -10.95
CA TYR A 25 -9.71 0.35 -11.17
C TYR A 25 -10.56 0.40 -9.88
N GLY A 26 -10.64 -0.70 -9.12
CA GLY A 26 -11.38 -0.76 -7.85
C GLY A 26 -10.74 -0.02 -6.67
N ARG A 27 -9.41 0.20 -6.67
CA ARG A 27 -8.69 1.05 -5.72
C ARG A 27 -8.93 2.53 -6.02
N TRP A 28 -8.80 2.90 -7.29
CA TRP A 28 -9.13 4.24 -7.78
C TRP A 28 -10.58 4.61 -7.45
N ARG A 29 -11.54 3.70 -7.64
CA ARG A 29 -12.96 3.97 -7.37
C ARG A 29 -13.30 4.13 -5.88
N ARG A 30 -12.54 3.53 -4.95
CA ARG A 30 -12.76 3.62 -3.50
C ARG A 30 -11.95 4.71 -2.82
N ASN A 31 -10.72 4.92 -3.29
CA ASN A 31 -9.72 5.75 -2.61
C ASN A 31 -9.27 6.95 -3.44
N GLY A 32 -9.73 7.08 -4.68
CA GLY A 32 -9.31 8.14 -5.61
C GLY A 32 -7.99 7.85 -6.35
N ASP A 33 -7.22 6.83 -5.94
CA ASP A 33 -5.92 6.47 -6.53
C ASP A 33 -5.82 4.94 -6.78
N PRO A 34 -5.41 4.50 -8.00
CA PRO A 34 -5.30 3.09 -8.35
C PRO A 34 -4.16 2.33 -7.65
N VAL A 35 -3.15 3.03 -7.12
CA VAL A 35 -1.88 2.49 -6.60
C VAL A 35 -1.82 2.55 -5.06
N VAL A 36 -2.49 3.53 -4.44
CA VAL A 36 -2.43 3.75 -2.98
C VAL A 36 -3.18 2.69 -2.15
N LEU A 37 -2.53 2.18 -1.10
CA LEU A 37 -3.10 1.36 -0.03
C LEU A 37 -3.13 2.18 1.28
N LYS A 38 -4.31 2.53 1.80
CA LYS A 38 -4.46 3.15 3.13
C LYS A 38 -4.51 2.09 4.24
N PRO A 39 -4.02 2.35 5.48
CA PRO A 39 -4.17 1.43 6.60
C PRO A 39 -5.65 1.27 7.00
N ARG A 40 -6.04 0.07 7.45
CA ARG A 40 -7.39 -0.16 8.01
C ARG A 40 -7.51 0.59 9.34
N HIS A 41 -8.61 1.32 9.53
CA HIS A 41 -8.98 1.93 10.83
C HIS A 41 -8.89 0.91 11.99
N LYS A 42 -8.63 1.38 13.22
CA LYS A 42 -8.62 0.57 14.45
C LYS A 42 -9.92 -0.23 14.48
N MET A 43 -9.77 -1.55 14.46
CA MET A 43 -10.80 -2.47 14.05
C MET A 43 -11.56 -2.88 15.31
N GLU A 44 -12.64 -2.18 15.68
CA GLU A 44 -13.54 -2.57 16.80
C GLU A 44 -14.06 -4.00 16.57
N SER A 45 -14.50 -4.70 17.61
CA SER A 45 -15.05 -6.05 17.45
C SER A 45 -16.33 -6.06 16.61
N CYS A 46 -16.59 -7.19 15.97
CA CYS A 46 -17.80 -7.41 15.19
C CYS A 46 -19.04 -7.25 16.07
N SER A 47 -20.04 -6.52 15.60
CA SER A 47 -21.34 -6.30 16.25
C SER A 47 -22.24 -7.55 16.30
N ILE A 48 -21.71 -8.75 16.05
CA ILE A 48 -22.45 -10.01 16.19
C ILE A 48 -22.06 -10.61 17.54
N ASP A 49 -23.04 -10.84 18.40
CA ASP A 49 -22.82 -11.42 19.73
C ASP A 49 -22.03 -12.73 19.62
N GLY A 50 -20.96 -12.85 20.42
CA GLY A 50 -20.03 -13.98 20.38
C GLY A 50 -18.95 -13.92 19.29
N CYS A 51 -18.93 -12.89 18.44
CA CYS A 51 -17.89 -12.71 17.42
C CYS A 51 -16.83 -11.69 17.85
N GLY A 52 -15.72 -12.15 18.45
CA GLY A 52 -14.57 -11.30 18.81
C GLY A 52 -13.70 -10.85 17.64
N GLN A 53 -14.12 -11.08 16.40
CA GLN A 53 -13.32 -10.76 15.22
C GLN A 53 -13.35 -9.27 14.92
N PRO A 54 -12.23 -8.68 14.48
CA PRO A 54 -12.18 -7.26 14.17
C PRO A 54 -13.09 -6.91 12.97
N HIS A 55 -13.82 -5.78 13.07
CA HIS A 55 -14.83 -5.31 12.13
C HIS A 55 -14.20 -4.66 10.88
N THR A 56 -14.58 -5.02 9.67
CA THR A 56 -13.96 -4.43 8.46
C THR A 56 -14.72 -3.28 7.85
N ALA A 57 -16.03 -3.24 8.05
CA ALA A 57 -16.91 -2.21 7.54
C ALA A 57 -18.28 -2.38 8.21
N ARG A 58 -18.97 -1.26 8.50
CA ARG A 58 -20.37 -1.25 8.91
C ARG A 58 -20.67 -2.02 10.22
N GLY A 59 -19.68 -2.14 11.11
CA GLY A 59 -19.78 -2.89 12.36
C GLY A 59 -19.49 -4.39 12.26
N TYR A 60 -19.27 -4.96 11.07
CA TYR A 60 -19.13 -6.42 10.89
C TYR A 60 -17.72 -6.85 10.46
N CYS A 61 -17.24 -8.02 10.94
CA CYS A 61 -15.98 -8.64 10.49
C CYS A 61 -16.04 -9.06 9.01
N VAL A 62 -14.91 -9.45 8.40
CA VAL A 62 -14.86 -9.83 6.96
C VAL A 62 -15.94 -10.84 6.60
N LEU A 63 -16.16 -11.84 7.46
CA LEU A 63 -17.11 -12.92 7.24
C LEU A 63 -18.56 -12.43 7.35
N HIS A 64 -18.91 -11.74 8.43
CA HIS A 64 -20.26 -11.20 8.65
C HIS A 64 -20.60 -10.05 7.70
N TYR A 65 -19.64 -9.19 7.38
CA TYR A 65 -19.78 -8.19 6.32
C TYR A 65 -20.00 -8.84 4.95
N GLY A 66 -19.32 -9.96 4.68
CA GLY A 66 -19.51 -10.75 3.47
C GLY A 66 -20.90 -11.38 3.36
N ARG A 67 -21.45 -11.86 4.48
CA ARG A 67 -22.83 -12.37 4.57
C ARG A 67 -23.84 -11.25 4.37
N TRP A 68 -23.71 -10.15 5.11
CA TRP A 68 -24.57 -8.97 5.00
C TRP A 68 -24.56 -8.38 3.58
N SER A 69 -23.38 -8.20 2.98
CA SER A 69 -23.26 -7.63 1.64
C SER A 69 -23.88 -8.52 0.56
N LYS A 70 -24.01 -9.83 0.81
CA LYS A 70 -24.46 -10.80 -0.17
C LYS A 70 -25.93 -11.20 0.02
N TYR A 71 -26.44 -11.19 1.25
CA TYR A 71 -27.77 -11.68 1.61
C TYR A 71 -28.62 -10.66 2.38
N GLY A 72 -28.08 -9.49 2.71
CA GLY A 72 -28.77 -8.48 3.55
C GLY A 72 -28.70 -8.76 5.05
N ASP A 73 -28.31 -9.98 5.46
CA ASP A 73 -28.16 -10.40 6.85
C ASP A 73 -26.73 -10.88 7.14
N ALA A 74 -26.15 -10.37 8.24
CA ALA A 74 -24.81 -10.69 8.72
C ALA A 74 -24.70 -12.10 9.32
N ARG A 75 -25.80 -12.70 9.80
CA ARG A 75 -25.83 -14.07 10.35
C ARG A 75 -26.13 -15.15 9.30
N ALA A 76 -26.56 -14.76 8.10
CA ALA A 76 -26.93 -15.68 7.03
C ALA A 76 -25.83 -16.70 6.69
N GLU A 77 -26.17 -17.98 6.76
CA GLU A 77 -25.28 -19.06 6.32
C GLU A 77 -25.19 -19.11 4.78
N PRO A 78 -24.02 -19.44 4.20
CA PRO A 78 -23.91 -19.55 2.76
C PRO A 78 -24.81 -20.70 2.26
N PRO A 79 -25.71 -20.46 1.29
CA PRO A 79 -26.54 -21.50 0.73
C PRO A 79 -25.65 -22.48 -0.04
N THR A 80 -25.96 -23.75 0.13
CA THR A 80 -25.23 -24.88 -0.43
C THR A 80 -25.28 -24.96 -1.95
N SER A 81 -26.14 -24.20 -2.64
CA SER A 81 -26.18 -24.18 -4.11
C SER A 81 -26.91 -22.96 -4.72
N LEU A 82 -26.43 -22.58 -5.91
CA LEU A 82 -26.99 -21.72 -6.99
C LEU A 82 -27.39 -20.26 -6.68
N ARG A 83 -26.75 -19.32 -7.38
CA ARG A 83 -27.08 -17.88 -7.35
C ARG A 83 -28.28 -17.59 -8.25
N PRO A 84 -29.17 -16.63 -7.90
CA PRO A 84 -30.24 -16.19 -8.78
C PRO A 84 -29.65 -15.57 -10.05
N THR A 85 -30.10 -16.06 -11.21
CA THR A 85 -29.70 -15.54 -12.52
C THR A 85 -30.61 -14.39 -12.99
N MET A 86 -31.83 -14.31 -12.46
CA MET A 86 -32.86 -13.31 -12.79
C MET A 86 -33.20 -12.38 -11.63
N CYS A 87 -33.66 -11.17 -11.97
CA CYS A 87 -34.02 -10.12 -11.02
C CYS A 87 -35.08 -10.59 -10.04
N THR A 88 -34.86 -10.34 -8.75
CA THR A 88 -35.79 -10.71 -7.66
C THR A 88 -36.93 -9.71 -7.47
N VAL A 89 -37.05 -8.70 -8.34
CA VAL A 89 -38.21 -7.80 -8.38
C VAL A 89 -39.31 -8.54 -9.13
N GLU A 90 -40.45 -8.73 -8.47
CA GLU A 90 -41.62 -9.42 -9.02
C GLU A 90 -41.99 -8.85 -10.39
N GLY A 91 -42.22 -9.74 -11.38
CA GLY A 91 -42.52 -9.37 -12.76
C GLY A 91 -41.32 -8.85 -13.59
N CYS A 92 -40.09 -8.89 -13.06
CA CYS A 92 -38.89 -8.48 -13.80
C CYS A 92 -38.06 -9.69 -14.28
N GLU A 93 -38.14 -10.00 -15.57
CA GLU A 93 -37.41 -11.12 -16.17
C GLU A 93 -35.96 -10.79 -16.58
N GLN A 94 -35.46 -9.63 -16.15
CA GLN A 94 -34.14 -9.15 -16.54
C GLN A 94 -33.03 -9.83 -15.73
N PRO A 95 -31.85 -10.10 -16.33
CA PRO A 95 -30.76 -10.77 -15.63
C PRO A 95 -30.17 -9.90 -14.50
N VAL A 96 -29.76 -10.54 -13.42
CA VAL A 96 -29.14 -9.89 -12.26
C VAL A 96 -27.81 -9.27 -12.65
N ARG A 97 -27.62 -7.99 -12.31
CA ARG A 97 -26.31 -7.32 -12.38
C ARG A 97 -25.63 -7.19 -11.02
N GLY A 98 -26.40 -7.23 -9.93
CA GLY A 98 -25.88 -7.23 -8.55
C GLY A 98 -27.01 -7.09 -7.52
N HIS A 99 -26.77 -7.51 -6.27
CA HIS A 99 -27.76 -7.46 -5.17
C HIS A 99 -29.10 -8.17 -5.45
N GLY A 100 -29.13 -9.14 -6.36
CA GLY A 100 -30.37 -9.81 -6.78
C GLY A 100 -31.20 -9.01 -7.79
N TRP A 101 -30.76 -7.83 -8.22
CA TRP A 101 -31.53 -6.95 -9.10
C TRP A 101 -30.89 -6.72 -10.48
N CYS A 102 -31.74 -6.41 -11.46
CA CYS A 102 -31.31 -5.96 -12.78
C CYS A 102 -30.66 -4.57 -12.72
N GLY A 103 -29.99 -4.16 -13.80
CA GLY A 103 -29.29 -2.87 -13.84
C GLY A 103 -30.18 -1.65 -13.58
N LEU A 104 -31.45 -1.71 -13.98
CA LEU A 104 -32.42 -0.63 -13.78
C LEU A 104 -32.84 -0.49 -12.32
N HIS A 105 -33.25 -1.58 -11.68
CA HIS A 105 -33.66 -1.60 -10.27
C HIS A 105 -32.49 -1.30 -9.33
N TYR A 106 -31.28 -1.76 -9.67
CA TYR A 106 -30.06 -1.36 -8.97
C TYR A 106 -29.81 0.16 -9.06
N ALA A 107 -30.02 0.77 -10.23
CA ALA A 107 -29.84 2.20 -10.42
C ALA A 107 -30.91 3.04 -9.69
N ARG A 108 -32.16 2.57 -9.65
CA ARG A 108 -33.24 3.19 -8.87
C ARG A 108 -32.91 3.18 -7.38
N TRP A 109 -32.63 2.01 -6.83
CA TRP A 109 -32.22 1.85 -5.43
C TRP A 109 -31.04 2.77 -5.05
N ARG A 110 -30.01 2.86 -5.91
CA ARG A 110 -28.87 3.76 -5.65
C ARG A 110 -29.27 5.24 -5.55
N ASN A 111 -30.27 5.66 -6.31
CA ASN A 111 -30.66 7.06 -6.42
C ASN A 111 -31.78 7.45 -5.45
N THR A 112 -32.61 6.51 -5.00
CA THR A 112 -33.82 6.76 -4.20
C THR A 112 -33.87 5.98 -2.89
N GLY A 113 -33.01 4.98 -2.70
CA GLY A 113 -33.07 4.02 -1.58
C GLY A 113 -34.05 2.86 -1.80
N ASP A 114 -34.82 2.87 -2.89
CA ASP A 114 -35.87 1.90 -3.21
C ASP A 114 -35.72 1.40 -4.66
N PRO A 115 -35.60 0.07 -4.92
CA PRO A 115 -35.53 -0.48 -6.28
C PRO A 115 -36.74 -0.13 -7.16
N LEU A 116 -37.89 0.23 -6.56
CA LEU A 116 -39.09 0.69 -7.25
C LEU A 116 -39.23 2.23 -7.27
N GLY A 117 -38.31 2.98 -6.65
CA GLY A 117 -38.43 4.43 -6.51
C GLY A 117 -38.43 5.18 -7.84
N LEU A 118 -39.55 5.85 -8.16
CA LEU A 118 -39.80 6.54 -9.45
C LEU A 118 -39.56 8.07 -9.44
N LYS A 119 -39.25 8.71 -8.30
CA LYS A 119 -39.15 10.19 -8.24
C LYS A 119 -37.75 10.70 -7.88
N ARG A 120 -37.20 11.58 -8.73
CA ARG A 120 -36.07 12.49 -8.40
C ARG A 120 -36.57 13.52 -7.38
N LYS A 121 -35.87 13.72 -6.25
CA LYS A 121 -36.10 14.90 -5.40
C LYS A 121 -35.97 16.15 -6.26
N GLN A 122 -36.98 17.03 -6.25
CA GLN A 122 -36.87 18.35 -6.88
C GLN A 122 -35.71 19.09 -6.23
N ALA A 123 -34.83 19.66 -7.06
CA ALA A 123 -33.66 20.35 -6.55
C ALA A 123 -34.08 21.72 -6.03
N GLY A 124 -33.74 22.07 -4.79
CA GLY A 124 -33.93 23.42 -4.24
C GLY A 124 -32.84 24.40 -4.69
N PRO A 125 -32.87 25.67 -4.23
CA PRO A 125 -31.83 26.65 -4.51
C PRO A 125 -30.47 26.20 -3.97
N CYS A 126 -29.39 26.74 -4.56
CA CYS A 126 -28.03 26.41 -4.17
C CYS A 126 -27.76 26.86 -2.72
N ARG A 127 -27.21 25.97 -1.92
CA ARG A 127 -26.84 26.17 -0.51
C ARG A 127 -25.67 27.15 -0.29
N ALA A 128 -25.02 27.58 -1.36
CA ALA A 128 -23.93 28.55 -1.25
C ALA A 128 -24.49 29.92 -0.93
N ASP A 129 -23.96 30.50 0.14
CA ASP A 129 -24.28 31.85 0.55
C ASP A 129 -24.05 32.83 -0.62
N GLY A 130 -25.06 33.68 -0.87
CA GLY A 130 -25.09 34.59 -2.02
C GLY A 130 -25.19 33.95 -3.41
N CYS A 131 -25.57 32.67 -3.54
CA CYS A 131 -25.72 32.00 -4.83
C CYS A 131 -27.17 31.70 -5.22
N GLU A 132 -27.68 32.42 -6.21
CA GLU A 132 -29.06 32.32 -6.70
C GLU A 132 -29.30 31.15 -7.69
N ARG A 133 -28.29 30.30 -7.94
CA ARG A 133 -28.43 29.21 -8.92
C ARG A 133 -29.20 28.03 -8.33
N GLN A 134 -29.82 27.21 -9.18
CA GLN A 134 -30.44 25.96 -8.73
C GLN A 134 -29.38 24.98 -8.22
N GLY A 135 -29.64 24.38 -7.05
CA GLY A 135 -28.88 23.26 -6.54
C GLY A 135 -29.14 21.99 -7.36
N ASN A 136 -28.36 20.95 -7.14
CA ASN A 136 -28.73 19.59 -7.55
C ASN A 136 -29.44 18.86 -6.40
N GLY A 137 -30.41 18.00 -6.72
CA GLY A 137 -31.27 17.33 -5.72
C GLY A 137 -30.56 16.33 -4.80
N GLY A 138 -29.25 16.11 -4.98
CA GLY A 138 -28.43 15.23 -4.15
C GLY A 138 -27.63 15.95 -3.06
N TYR A 139 -27.11 17.15 -3.34
CA TYR A 139 -26.23 17.88 -2.42
C TYR A 139 -26.62 19.34 -2.18
N GLY A 140 -27.63 19.84 -2.88
CA GLY A 140 -28.09 21.22 -2.72
C GLY A 140 -27.11 22.27 -3.24
N TRP A 141 -26.06 21.90 -3.97
CA TRP A 141 -25.11 22.85 -4.57
C TRP A 141 -25.33 22.95 -6.08
N CYS A 142 -25.18 24.14 -6.65
CA CYS A 142 -25.16 24.29 -8.11
C CYS A 142 -23.97 23.55 -8.71
N GLU A 143 -24.02 23.25 -10.00
CA GLU A 143 -22.98 22.48 -10.71
C GLU A 143 -21.56 23.05 -10.49
N LYS A 144 -21.40 24.39 -10.43
CA LYS A 144 -20.10 25.03 -10.16
C LYS A 144 -19.59 24.77 -8.74
N HIS A 145 -20.46 24.90 -7.73
CA HIS A 145 -20.11 24.67 -6.32
C HIS A 145 -19.92 23.19 -6.01
N TYR A 146 -20.71 22.33 -6.65
CA TYR A 146 -20.55 20.89 -6.58
C TYR A 146 -19.19 20.46 -7.15
N ARG A 147 -18.77 20.99 -8.30
CA ARG A 147 -17.42 20.73 -8.84
C ARG A 147 -16.29 21.27 -7.94
N ARG A 148 -16.46 22.43 -7.30
CA ARG A 148 -15.48 22.97 -6.33
C ARG A 148 -15.37 22.07 -5.10
N PHE A 149 -16.49 21.64 -4.54
CA PHE A 149 -16.54 20.68 -3.45
C PHE A 149 -15.86 19.35 -3.81
N GLN A 150 -16.14 18.81 -5.00
CA GLN A 150 -15.50 17.58 -5.48
C GLN A 150 -13.98 17.71 -5.62
N ARG A 151 -13.48 18.92 -5.92
CA ARG A 151 -12.06 19.17 -6.17
C ARG A 151 -11.27 19.57 -4.93
N HIS A 152 -11.89 20.33 -4.03
CA HIS A 152 -11.22 21.00 -2.91
C HIS A 152 -11.80 20.64 -1.54
N GLY A 153 -12.85 19.80 -1.48
CA GLY A 153 -13.57 19.49 -0.24
C GLY A 153 -14.42 20.64 0.30
N ASN A 154 -14.33 21.84 -0.29
CA ASN A 154 -15.08 23.02 0.12
C ASN A 154 -15.72 23.70 -1.11
N ALA A 155 -17.06 23.83 -1.06
CA ALA A 155 -17.88 24.41 -2.13
C ALA A 155 -17.67 25.93 -2.28
N MET A 156 -17.22 26.62 -1.22
CA MET A 156 -17.11 28.06 -1.11
C MET A 156 -15.72 28.60 -1.50
N VAL A 157 -14.78 27.73 -1.91
CA VAL A 157 -13.44 28.18 -2.35
C VAL A 157 -13.58 28.98 -3.65
N THR A 158 -13.46 30.30 -3.52
CA THR A 158 -13.52 31.27 -4.61
C THR A 158 -12.11 31.73 -4.98
N SER A 159 -11.52 31.09 -6.00
CA SER A 159 -10.33 31.54 -6.73
C SER A 159 -8.98 31.61 -5.99
N ARG A 160 -7.94 31.29 -6.75
CA ARG A 160 -6.51 31.50 -6.46
C ARG A 160 -6.29 32.90 -5.89
N ILE A 161 -5.68 33.03 -4.71
CA ILE A 161 -5.13 34.31 -4.24
C ILE A 161 -4.03 34.72 -5.24
N VAL A 162 -4.19 35.88 -5.88
CA VAL A 162 -3.28 36.40 -6.92
C VAL A 162 -2.55 37.61 -6.35
N GLY A 163 -1.24 37.70 -6.55
CA GLY A 163 -0.42 38.84 -6.12
C GLY A 163 0.05 38.78 -4.67
N ASP A 164 -0.53 37.92 -3.83
CA ASP A 164 -0.13 37.72 -2.44
C ASP A 164 0.24 36.24 -2.18
N ASP A 165 1.51 35.92 -2.39
CA ASP A 165 2.02 34.56 -2.19
C ASP A 165 2.10 34.17 -0.70
N VAL A 166 2.16 35.15 0.22
CA VAL A 166 2.15 34.90 1.68
C VAL A 166 0.77 34.48 2.15
N ALA A 167 -0.27 35.23 1.80
CA ALA A 167 -1.65 34.84 2.10
C ALA A 167 -2.01 33.52 1.40
N ARG A 168 -1.53 33.33 0.17
CA ARG A 168 -1.71 32.05 -0.55
C ARG A 168 -1.02 30.90 0.16
N PHE A 169 0.18 31.08 0.71
CA PHE A 169 0.85 30.08 1.51
C PHE A 169 -0.01 29.66 2.70
N TRP A 170 -0.41 30.62 3.55
CA TRP A 170 -1.19 30.33 4.75
C TRP A 170 -2.55 29.70 4.46
N SER A 171 -3.16 30.00 3.31
CA SER A 171 -4.42 29.37 2.89
C SER A 171 -4.35 27.85 2.70
N TYR A 172 -3.14 27.29 2.52
CA TYR A 172 -2.93 25.86 2.34
C TYR A 172 -2.33 25.17 3.57
N VAL A 173 -2.02 25.90 4.64
CA VAL A 173 -1.36 25.31 5.82
C VAL A 173 -2.37 24.85 6.85
N ASP A 174 -2.43 23.55 7.08
CA ASP A 174 -3.14 22.93 8.20
C ASP A 174 -2.16 22.67 9.35
N LYS A 175 -2.30 23.43 10.46
CA LYS A 175 -1.42 23.31 11.63
C LYS A 175 -1.77 22.16 12.57
N THR A 176 -2.83 21.40 12.28
CA THR A 176 -3.34 20.29 13.12
C THR A 176 -2.79 18.92 12.71
N GLY A 177 -1.69 18.91 11.96
CA GLY A 177 -1.06 17.68 11.47
C GLY A 177 -0.50 16.78 12.60
N PRO A 178 -0.09 15.56 12.24
CA PRO A 178 0.42 14.60 13.20
C PRO A 178 1.71 15.09 13.86
N ILE A 179 1.90 14.68 15.11
CA ILE A 179 3.16 14.84 15.84
C ILE A 179 4.10 13.69 15.42
N PRO A 180 5.38 13.94 15.09
CA PRO A 180 6.28 12.88 14.65
C PRO A 180 6.62 11.90 15.79
N ASP A 181 6.37 10.61 15.61
CA ASP A 181 6.63 9.58 16.64
C ASP A 181 8.10 9.55 17.09
N THR A 182 9.03 9.80 16.18
CA THR A 182 10.48 9.79 16.47
C THR A 182 10.98 11.04 17.20
N ARG A 183 10.21 12.14 17.15
CA ARG A 183 10.57 13.45 17.72
C ARG A 183 9.33 14.22 18.20
N PRO A 184 8.65 13.75 19.28
CA PRO A 184 7.42 14.37 19.75
C PRO A 184 7.58 15.81 20.23
N GLU A 185 8.78 16.19 20.68
CA GLU A 185 9.14 17.51 21.17
C GLU A 185 8.98 18.63 20.12
N LEU A 186 8.96 18.28 18.83
CA LEU A 186 8.79 19.23 17.74
C LEU A 186 7.34 19.72 17.59
N GLY A 187 6.38 19.07 18.24
CA GLY A 187 4.95 19.38 18.12
C GLY A 187 4.36 18.99 16.75
N PRO A 188 3.14 19.47 16.42
CA PRO A 188 2.42 19.03 15.23
C PRO A 188 3.05 19.50 13.93
N CYS A 189 2.96 18.67 12.90
CA CYS A 189 3.30 19.06 11.54
C CYS A 189 2.31 20.13 11.04
N TRP A 190 2.83 21.07 10.26
CA TRP A 190 1.99 21.97 9.47
C TRP A 190 1.86 21.37 8.08
N LEU A 191 0.74 20.68 7.84
CA LEU A 191 0.51 19.95 6.60
C LEU A 191 0.14 20.89 5.46
N TRP A 192 0.78 20.68 4.33
CA TRP A 192 0.39 21.30 3.08
C TRP A 192 -0.86 20.64 2.51
N THR A 193 -1.93 21.41 2.35
CA THR A 193 -3.20 20.96 1.74
C THR A 193 -3.27 21.26 0.24
N GLY A 194 -2.24 21.94 -0.30
CA GLY A 194 -2.09 22.21 -1.74
C GLY A 194 -1.47 21.05 -2.51
N LEU A 195 -0.89 21.35 -3.67
CA LEU A 195 -0.28 20.33 -4.53
C LEU A 195 1.00 19.75 -3.90
N LEU A 196 1.15 18.43 -4.01
CA LEU A 196 2.40 17.72 -3.76
C LEU A 196 3.03 17.30 -5.08
N ASN A 197 4.36 17.27 -5.16
CA ASN A 197 5.06 16.67 -6.30
C ASN A 197 5.04 15.14 -6.23
N SER A 198 5.60 14.46 -7.23
CA SER A 198 5.70 12.99 -7.28
C SER A 198 6.43 12.36 -6.09
N ASP A 199 7.35 13.11 -5.48
CA ASP A 199 8.12 12.69 -4.31
C ASP A 199 7.41 12.99 -2.99
N GLY A 200 6.23 13.63 -3.02
CA GLY A 200 5.43 13.97 -1.85
C GLY A 200 5.82 15.29 -1.17
N TYR A 201 6.65 16.12 -1.80
CA TYR A 201 6.99 17.46 -1.29
C TYR A 201 5.91 18.47 -1.62
N ALA A 202 5.64 19.35 -0.65
CA ALA A 202 4.76 20.50 -0.80
C ALA A 202 5.28 21.48 -1.87
N VAL A 203 4.45 21.79 -2.87
CA VAL A 203 4.81 22.71 -3.97
C VAL A 203 3.69 23.71 -4.28
N MET A 204 4.09 24.85 -4.84
CA MET A 204 3.19 25.89 -5.34
C MET A 204 3.80 26.62 -6.53
N GLY A 205 2.97 26.91 -7.55
CA GLY A 205 3.37 27.68 -8.71
C GLY A 205 3.33 29.19 -8.45
N MET A 206 4.49 29.84 -8.43
CA MET A 206 4.66 31.28 -8.31
C MET A 206 4.98 31.91 -9.67
N THR A 207 5.01 33.24 -9.75
CA THR A 207 5.37 33.98 -10.98
C THR A 207 6.75 33.59 -11.50
N SER A 208 7.69 33.29 -10.59
CA SER A 208 9.06 32.85 -10.90
C SER A 208 9.22 31.34 -11.08
N GLY A 209 8.11 30.62 -11.22
CA GLY A 209 8.06 29.16 -11.40
C GLY A 209 7.59 28.41 -10.14
N THR A 210 7.61 27.09 -10.22
CA THR A 210 7.24 26.22 -9.09
C THR A 210 8.31 26.27 -8.00
N ARG A 211 7.88 26.38 -6.74
CA ARG A 211 8.75 26.38 -5.56
C ARG A 211 8.34 25.27 -4.58
N TYR A 212 9.30 24.84 -3.77
CA TYR A 212 9.07 23.94 -2.64
C TYR A 212 8.64 24.75 -1.41
N MET A 213 7.50 24.42 -0.83
CA MET A 213 6.87 25.27 0.19
C MET A 213 7.57 25.24 1.54
N ALA A 214 8.19 24.11 1.91
CA ALA A 214 9.02 24.05 3.11
C ALA A 214 10.23 25.00 3.00
N ARG A 215 10.96 24.96 1.86
CA ARG A 215 12.09 25.85 1.59
C ARG A 215 11.67 27.31 1.52
N TRP A 216 10.61 27.58 0.75
CA TRP A 216 10.10 28.93 0.56
C TRP A 216 9.63 29.53 1.89
N GLY A 217 8.81 28.81 2.67
CA GLY A 217 8.36 29.26 3.98
C GLY A 217 9.51 29.56 4.93
N TYR A 218 10.51 28.68 4.99
CA TYR A 218 11.72 28.95 5.78
C TYR A 218 12.42 30.25 5.35
N GLN A 219 12.64 30.44 4.05
CA GLN A 219 13.28 31.65 3.52
C GLN A 219 12.48 32.93 3.76
N GLN A 220 11.15 32.85 3.76
CA GLN A 220 10.27 34.01 3.99
C GLN A 220 10.18 34.40 5.46
N PHE A 221 10.10 33.42 6.37
CA PHE A 221 9.71 33.68 7.76
C PHE A 221 10.83 33.44 8.78
N VAL A 222 11.92 32.77 8.40
CA VAL A 222 13.08 32.51 9.27
C VAL A 222 14.31 33.25 8.77
N GLY A 223 14.68 33.05 7.51
CA GLY A 223 15.84 33.69 6.91
C GLY A 223 16.50 32.87 5.80
N PRO A 224 17.57 33.39 5.19
CA PRO A 224 18.25 32.74 4.08
C PRO A 224 18.79 31.37 4.49
N ILE A 225 18.62 30.38 3.60
CA ILE A 225 19.26 29.08 3.73
C ILE A 225 20.68 29.21 3.15
N PRO A 226 21.73 28.83 3.89
CA PRO A 226 23.10 28.91 3.39
C PRO A 226 23.31 28.18 2.06
N GLU A 227 24.29 28.63 1.27
CA GLU A 227 24.61 27.97 0.01
C GLU A 227 24.99 26.49 0.24
N GLY A 228 24.57 25.61 -0.67
CA GLY A 228 24.76 24.16 -0.55
C GLY A 228 23.91 23.47 0.53
N HIS A 229 23.05 24.22 1.24
CA HIS A 229 22.17 23.66 2.27
C HIS A 229 20.74 23.45 1.76
N GLU A 230 20.10 22.43 2.33
CA GLU A 230 18.75 21.98 2.07
C GLU A 230 17.97 21.89 3.39
N PRO A 231 16.68 22.22 3.41
CA PRO A 231 15.86 22.01 4.60
C PRO A 231 15.61 20.51 4.83
N ASP A 232 16.23 19.94 5.87
CA ASP A 232 15.97 18.57 6.34
C ASP A 232 14.67 18.54 7.14
N HIS A 233 13.74 17.65 6.74
CA HIS A 233 12.53 17.39 7.50
C HIS A 233 12.86 16.53 8.72
N LEU A 234 13.01 17.17 9.87
CA LEU A 234 13.21 16.48 11.15
C LEU A 234 12.04 15.54 11.48
N CYS A 235 10.84 15.90 11.04
CA CYS A 235 9.61 15.12 11.14
C CYS A 235 9.49 13.95 10.15
N ARG A 236 10.39 13.84 9.16
CA ARG A 236 10.34 12.86 8.05
C ARG A 236 9.04 12.89 7.24
N ASN A 237 8.30 13.99 7.29
CA ASN A 237 7.08 14.21 6.53
C ASN A 237 7.30 15.28 5.46
N ARG A 238 7.44 14.86 4.19
CA ARG A 238 7.75 15.75 3.05
C ARG A 238 6.66 16.79 2.76
N ALA A 239 5.43 16.55 3.21
CA ALA A 239 4.31 17.48 3.08
C ALA A 239 4.30 18.55 4.20
N CYS A 240 5.17 18.43 5.22
CA CYS A 240 5.25 19.39 6.31
C CYS A 240 5.95 20.68 5.86
N VAL A 241 5.39 21.82 6.23
CA VAL A 241 5.94 23.17 5.99
C VAL A 241 6.17 23.95 7.29
N ASN A 242 6.23 23.26 8.43
CA ASN A 242 6.52 23.86 9.73
C ASN A 242 8.00 24.27 9.79
N PHE A 243 8.28 25.47 9.30
CA PHE A 243 9.63 26.04 9.25
C PHE A 243 10.16 26.46 10.62
N GLU A 244 9.32 26.60 11.64
CA GLU A 244 9.74 27.03 12.98
C GLU A 244 10.45 25.92 13.75
N ARG A 245 9.99 24.67 13.59
CA ARG A 245 10.48 23.55 14.42
C ARG A 245 10.83 22.29 13.64
N HIS A 246 10.31 22.10 12.43
CA HIS A 246 10.42 20.82 11.73
C HIS A 246 11.46 20.83 10.61
N LEU A 247 12.11 21.96 10.35
CA LEU A 247 13.11 22.13 9.30
C LEU A 247 14.44 22.57 9.89
N GLU A 248 15.51 21.91 9.47
CA GLU A 248 16.90 22.30 9.77
C GLU A 248 17.66 22.43 8.46
N PRO A 249 18.26 23.59 8.13
CA PRO A 249 19.16 23.70 6.99
C PRO A 249 20.41 22.86 7.23
N VAL A 250 20.62 21.84 6.41
CA VAL A 250 21.80 20.96 6.48
C VAL A 250 22.40 20.77 5.10
N THR A 251 23.64 20.29 5.03
CA THR A 251 24.25 19.95 3.74
C THR A 251 23.49 18.80 3.06
N HIS A 252 23.57 18.74 1.73
CA HIS A 252 22.96 17.65 0.96
C HIS A 252 23.37 16.24 1.47
N HIS A 253 24.65 16.07 1.84
CA HIS A 253 25.15 14.80 2.38
C HIS A 253 24.49 14.41 3.70
N GLU A 254 24.30 15.37 4.61
CA GLU A 254 23.65 15.11 5.89
C GLU A 254 22.15 14.86 5.72
N ASN A 255 21.46 15.63 4.86
CA ASN A 255 20.06 15.40 4.49
C ASN A 255 19.86 13.97 3.95
N TRP A 256 20.72 13.55 3.01
CA TRP A 256 20.70 12.20 2.45
C TRP A 256 20.94 11.13 3.53
N ARG A 257 21.95 11.31 4.38
CA ARG A 257 22.29 10.37 5.46
C ARG A 257 21.14 10.19 6.45
N ARG A 258 20.42 11.26 6.76
CA ARG A 258 19.25 11.26 7.65
C ARG A 258 17.96 10.76 6.98
N GLY A 259 17.91 10.72 5.65
CA GLY A 259 16.77 10.28 4.86
C GLY A 259 16.36 8.80 5.06
N GLN A 260 15.25 8.41 4.44
CA GLN A 260 14.68 7.05 4.54
C GLN A 260 14.94 6.19 3.29
N SER A 261 15.87 6.58 2.42
CA SER A 261 16.22 5.75 1.26
C SER A 261 16.86 4.43 1.73
N PRO A 262 16.68 3.31 1.01
CA PRO A 262 17.35 2.05 1.33
C PRO A 262 18.87 2.21 1.46
N GLN A 263 19.46 3.09 0.64
CA GLN A 263 20.88 3.42 0.67
C GLN A 263 21.28 4.11 1.99
N ALA A 264 20.52 5.12 2.43
CA ALA A 264 20.76 5.81 3.70
C ALA A 264 20.56 4.87 4.90
N ILE A 265 19.47 4.09 4.89
CA ILE A 265 19.18 3.08 5.92
C ILE A 265 20.34 2.09 6.00
N ASN A 266 20.79 1.56 4.87
CA ASN A 266 21.91 0.63 4.84
C ASN A 266 23.19 1.30 5.31
N ALA A 267 23.51 2.51 4.86
CA ALA A 267 24.70 3.24 5.30
C ALA A 267 24.75 3.40 6.83
N ARG A 268 23.61 3.73 7.46
CA ARG A 268 23.48 3.87 8.93
C ARG A 268 23.62 2.58 9.72
N LYS A 269 23.43 1.40 9.11
CA LYS A 269 23.56 0.13 9.84
C LYS A 269 24.99 0.00 10.37
N THR A 270 25.10 -0.14 11.69
CA THR A 270 26.35 -0.38 12.42
C THR A 270 26.70 -1.85 12.50
N HIS A 271 25.75 -2.74 12.23
CA HIS A 271 25.93 -4.19 12.28
C HIS A 271 25.35 -4.87 11.04
N CYS A 272 25.94 -6.00 10.66
CA CYS A 272 25.41 -6.86 9.61
C CYS A 272 24.18 -7.65 10.11
N PRO A 273 23.41 -8.32 9.23
CA PRO A 273 22.25 -9.13 9.62
C PRO A 273 22.57 -10.32 10.56
N GLN A 274 23.83 -10.65 10.79
CA GLN A 274 24.28 -11.67 11.74
C GLN A 274 24.81 -11.05 13.05
N GLY A 275 24.70 -9.73 13.22
CA GLY A 275 25.12 -9.04 14.44
C GLY A 275 26.60 -8.67 14.50
N HIS A 276 27.40 -8.89 13.46
CA HIS A 276 28.79 -8.46 13.45
C HIS A 276 28.93 -6.95 13.20
N PRO A 277 29.81 -6.24 13.94
CA PRO A 277 29.98 -4.80 13.79
C PRO A 277 30.63 -4.43 12.45
N TYR A 278 30.17 -3.36 11.82
CA TYR A 278 30.86 -2.75 10.67
C TYR A 278 31.91 -1.76 11.17
N ASP A 279 33.11 -2.27 11.46
CA ASP A 279 34.31 -1.51 11.80
C ASP A 279 35.35 -1.58 10.66
N GLU A 280 36.52 -0.96 10.83
CA GLU A 280 37.60 -0.93 9.84
C GLU A 280 38.11 -2.33 9.45
N THR A 281 38.06 -3.28 10.38
CA THR A 281 38.58 -4.65 10.19
C THR A 281 37.55 -5.55 9.51
N ASN A 282 36.27 -5.41 9.85
CA ASN A 282 35.18 -6.29 9.40
C ASN A 282 34.43 -5.72 8.19
N THR A 283 34.57 -4.43 7.89
CA THR A 283 33.92 -3.81 6.74
C THR A 283 34.77 -4.01 5.49
N MET A 284 34.20 -4.69 4.50
CA MET A 284 34.75 -4.74 3.15
C MET A 284 33.85 -3.96 2.20
N ARG A 285 34.45 -3.24 1.24
CA ARG A 285 33.71 -2.60 0.16
C ARG A 285 34.13 -3.25 -1.15
N ASP A 286 33.18 -3.88 -1.80
CA ASP A 286 33.35 -4.59 -3.07
C ASP A 286 32.52 -3.90 -4.16
N ALA A 287 33.08 -3.72 -5.35
CA ALA A 287 32.39 -3.02 -6.43
C ALA A 287 31.13 -3.75 -6.93
N ARG A 288 31.05 -5.08 -6.77
CA ARG A 288 29.88 -5.89 -7.19
C ARG A 288 28.82 -6.04 -6.10
N ARG A 289 29.22 -6.04 -4.82
CA ARG A 289 28.33 -6.35 -3.68
C ARG A 289 28.15 -5.20 -2.69
N GLY A 290 28.83 -4.08 -2.88
CA GLY A 290 28.80 -2.94 -1.96
C GLY A 290 29.49 -3.24 -0.64
N ARG A 291 28.85 -2.91 0.49
CA ARG A 291 29.40 -3.12 1.83
C ARG A 291 29.14 -4.57 2.31
N ALA A 292 30.19 -5.34 2.52
CA ALA A 292 30.16 -6.73 2.98
C ALA A 292 30.84 -6.89 4.36
N CYS A 293 30.44 -7.94 5.08
CA CYS A 293 31.01 -8.32 6.39
C CYS A 293 32.05 -9.42 6.22
N ARG A 294 33.31 -9.16 6.59
CA ARG A 294 34.43 -10.12 6.45
C ARG A 294 34.23 -11.38 7.29
N ILE A 295 33.72 -11.25 8.51
CA ILE A 295 33.43 -12.38 9.39
C ILE A 295 32.41 -13.33 8.73
N CYS A 296 31.27 -12.80 8.27
CA CYS A 296 30.26 -13.61 7.56
C CYS A 296 30.83 -14.32 6.32
N MET A 297 31.72 -13.64 5.58
CA MET A 297 32.39 -14.23 4.42
C MET A 297 33.35 -15.35 4.84
N GLY A 298 34.14 -15.15 5.89
CA GLY A 298 35.05 -16.14 6.44
C GLY A 298 34.31 -17.38 6.94
N GLU A 299 33.24 -17.21 7.71
CA GLU A 299 32.38 -18.31 8.15
C GLU A 299 31.77 -19.07 6.96
N SER A 300 31.27 -18.35 5.96
CA SER A 300 30.75 -18.98 4.73
C SER A 300 31.83 -19.75 3.98
N GLY A 301 33.07 -19.25 3.95
CA GLY A 301 34.22 -19.93 3.38
C GLY A 301 34.55 -21.23 4.13
N ARG A 302 34.66 -21.17 5.46
CA ARG A 302 34.88 -22.34 6.33
C ARG A 302 33.79 -23.40 6.14
N ARG A 303 32.52 -22.97 6.06
CA ARG A 303 31.38 -23.88 5.79
C ARG A 303 31.54 -24.61 4.45
N ARG A 304 31.87 -23.89 3.37
CA ARG A 304 32.11 -24.51 2.05
C ARG A 304 33.28 -25.48 2.07
N ALA A 305 34.37 -25.14 2.75
CA ALA A 305 35.52 -26.02 2.90
C ALA A 305 35.17 -27.31 3.66
N ALA A 306 34.40 -27.21 4.74
CA ALA A 306 33.92 -28.35 5.52
C ALA A 306 32.96 -29.27 4.75
N LEU A 307 32.10 -28.70 3.89
CA LEU A 307 31.26 -29.51 2.99
C LEU A 307 32.12 -30.24 1.94
N LYS A 308 33.08 -29.53 1.33
CA LYS A 308 34.01 -30.10 0.35
C LYS A 308 34.85 -31.23 0.94
N SER A 309 35.36 -31.09 2.17
CA SER A 309 36.17 -32.14 2.81
C SER A 309 35.37 -33.40 3.14
N ARG A 310 34.05 -33.27 3.33
CA ARG A 310 33.12 -34.40 3.53
C ARG A 310 32.61 -35.00 2.23
N GLY A 311 33.08 -34.53 1.06
CA GLY A 311 32.59 -34.94 -0.24
C GLY A 311 31.14 -34.53 -0.53
N ILE A 312 30.56 -33.62 0.27
CA ILE A 312 29.19 -33.13 0.07
C ILE A 312 29.24 -31.96 -0.91
N PRO A 313 28.62 -32.05 -2.09
CA PRO A 313 28.58 -30.92 -3.01
C PRO A 313 27.79 -29.77 -2.40
N ALA A 314 28.34 -28.55 -2.44
CA ALA A 314 27.65 -27.37 -1.92
C ALA A 314 26.39 -27.00 -2.73
N ASN A 315 26.24 -27.55 -3.94
CA ASN A 315 25.16 -27.28 -4.88
C ASN A 315 25.05 -28.42 -5.91
N ASP A 316 24.41 -29.53 -5.54
CA ASP A 316 24.16 -30.66 -6.47
C ASP A 316 22.72 -30.76 -6.96
N LEU A 317 21.79 -29.94 -6.46
CA LEU A 317 20.39 -29.99 -6.90
C LEU A 317 20.29 -29.53 -8.36
N THR A 318 20.27 -30.49 -9.26
CA THR A 318 20.01 -30.28 -10.70
C THR A 318 18.55 -29.94 -10.94
N ASP A 319 18.25 -29.33 -12.10
CA ASP A 319 16.86 -29.08 -12.50
C ASP A 319 16.08 -30.37 -12.75
N ALA A 320 16.75 -31.45 -13.15
CA ALA A 320 16.15 -32.78 -13.28
C ALA A 320 15.69 -33.32 -11.92
N GLN A 321 16.56 -33.32 -10.92
CA GLN A 321 16.20 -33.72 -9.55
C GLN A 321 15.11 -32.82 -8.96
N TRP A 322 15.17 -31.51 -9.24
CA TRP A 322 14.09 -30.62 -8.82
C TRP A 322 12.75 -31.00 -9.46
N ARG A 323 12.77 -31.40 -10.73
CA ARG A 323 11.57 -31.88 -11.43
C ARG A 323 11.04 -33.16 -10.81
N GLU A 324 11.91 -34.12 -10.50
CA GLU A 324 11.57 -35.38 -9.83
C GLU A 324 10.92 -35.12 -8.48
N ILE A 325 11.51 -34.24 -7.65
CA ILE A 325 10.93 -33.81 -6.38
C ILE A 325 9.51 -33.26 -6.58
N GLN A 326 9.30 -32.36 -7.57
CA GLN A 326 7.96 -31.83 -7.83
C GLN A 326 6.95 -32.90 -8.25
N VAL A 327 7.38 -33.87 -9.07
CA VAL A 327 6.54 -35.00 -9.52
C VAL A 327 6.18 -35.91 -8.36
N ALA A 328 7.16 -36.24 -7.51
CA ALA A 328 6.99 -37.07 -6.33
C ALA A 328 5.95 -36.48 -5.36
N TYR A 329 5.99 -35.15 -5.15
CA TYR A 329 4.98 -34.42 -4.37
C TYR A 329 3.69 -34.11 -5.14
N ARG A 330 3.50 -34.65 -6.35
CA ARG A 330 2.34 -34.39 -7.23
C ARG A 330 2.03 -32.90 -7.39
N PHE A 331 3.08 -32.07 -7.48
CA PHE A 331 3.01 -30.62 -7.58
C PHE A 331 2.27 -29.93 -6.42
N ARG A 332 2.37 -30.52 -5.22
CA ARG A 332 1.80 -29.98 -3.99
C ARG A 332 2.89 -29.43 -3.09
N CYS A 333 2.52 -28.46 -2.27
CA CYS A 333 3.37 -27.97 -1.20
C CYS A 333 3.56 -29.08 -0.16
N ALA A 334 4.81 -29.37 0.21
CA ALA A 334 5.19 -30.37 1.21
C ALA A 334 4.58 -30.08 2.59
N TYR A 335 4.34 -28.81 2.91
CA TYR A 335 3.80 -28.40 4.21
C TYR A 335 2.28 -28.34 4.24
N CYS A 336 1.64 -27.62 3.31
CA CYS A 336 0.18 -27.41 3.35
C CYS A 336 -0.63 -28.32 2.42
N GLY A 337 0.02 -29.19 1.64
CA GLY A 337 -0.64 -30.13 0.71
C GLY A 337 -1.37 -29.50 -0.47
N ARG A 338 -1.47 -28.16 -0.53
CA ARG A 338 -2.15 -27.44 -1.61
C ARG A 338 -1.34 -27.54 -2.91
N ARG A 339 -2.04 -27.84 -4.00
CA ARG A 339 -1.47 -27.84 -5.35
C ARG A 339 -1.09 -26.41 -5.73
N SER A 340 0.11 -26.21 -6.26
CA SER A 340 0.59 -24.90 -6.70
C SER A 340 1.25 -25.00 -8.07
N LYS A 341 0.96 -24.02 -8.94
CA LYS A 341 1.67 -23.86 -10.22
C LYS A 341 3.08 -23.29 -10.05
N LYS A 342 3.38 -22.69 -8.89
CA LYS A 342 4.68 -22.10 -8.56
C LYS A 342 5.13 -22.62 -7.20
N LEU A 343 5.97 -23.65 -7.22
CA LEU A 343 6.63 -24.19 -6.04
C LEU A 343 8.04 -23.62 -5.95
N THR A 344 8.45 -23.26 -4.74
CA THR A 344 9.80 -22.81 -4.40
C THR A 344 10.59 -23.96 -3.78
N LYS A 345 11.90 -23.97 -3.98
CA LYS A 345 12.86 -24.87 -3.32
C LYS A 345 13.06 -24.39 -1.88
N ASP A 346 12.41 -25.03 -0.91
CA ASP A 346 12.63 -24.72 0.51
C ASP A 346 13.61 -25.72 1.11
N HIS A 347 14.60 -25.21 1.83
CA HIS A 347 15.61 -26.00 2.50
C HIS A 347 15.10 -26.45 3.86
N VAL A 348 14.94 -27.75 4.06
CA VAL A 348 14.46 -28.34 5.32
C VAL A 348 15.33 -27.86 6.48
N ILE A 349 16.65 -28.01 6.32
CA ILE A 349 17.65 -27.31 7.14
C ILE A 349 18.05 -26.05 6.38
N ALA A 350 17.77 -24.87 6.95
CA ALA A 350 18.06 -23.60 6.30
C ALA A 350 19.55 -23.45 5.91
N LEU A 351 19.81 -22.82 4.77
CA LEU A 351 21.19 -22.53 4.31
C LEU A 351 21.97 -21.70 5.36
N SER A 352 21.32 -20.75 6.02
CA SER A 352 21.91 -19.95 7.10
C SER A 352 22.30 -20.78 8.33
N LYS A 353 21.64 -21.93 8.54
CA LYS A 353 21.91 -22.90 9.62
C LYS A 353 22.81 -24.07 9.18
N GLY A 354 23.41 -23.98 8.00
CA GLY A 354 24.37 -24.97 7.51
C GLY A 354 23.76 -26.15 6.74
N GLY A 355 22.47 -26.08 6.37
CA GLY A 355 21.89 -27.08 5.48
C GLY A 355 22.46 -27.00 4.06
N PRO A 356 22.69 -28.12 3.35
CA PRO A 356 23.23 -28.11 2.01
C PRO A 356 22.15 -27.82 0.94
N HIS A 357 22.54 -27.35 -0.25
CA HIS A 357 21.61 -27.19 -1.39
C HIS A 357 21.54 -28.50 -2.20
N THR A 358 20.87 -29.50 -1.62
CA THR A 358 20.81 -30.87 -2.17
C THR A 358 19.39 -31.38 -2.31
N ALA A 359 19.19 -32.40 -3.15
CA ALA A 359 17.89 -33.05 -3.29
C ALA A 359 17.35 -33.61 -1.95
N SER A 360 18.24 -34.09 -1.09
CA SER A 360 17.90 -34.60 0.24
C SER A 360 17.50 -33.53 1.26
N ASN A 361 17.89 -32.27 1.04
CA ASN A 361 17.58 -31.15 1.95
C ASN A 361 16.57 -30.17 1.35
N VAL A 362 16.02 -30.42 0.16
CA VAL A 362 15.08 -29.51 -0.51
C VAL A 362 13.71 -30.16 -0.68
N VAL A 363 12.66 -29.44 -0.29
CA VAL A 363 11.26 -29.82 -0.50
C VAL A 363 10.50 -28.75 -1.28
N PRO A 364 9.43 -29.13 -2.01
CA PRO A 364 8.64 -28.17 -2.76
C PRO A 364 7.66 -27.46 -1.84
N ALA A 365 7.82 -26.15 -1.67
CA ALA A 365 6.93 -25.33 -0.84
C ALA A 365 6.18 -24.29 -1.67
N CYS A 366 4.97 -23.90 -1.26
CA CYS A 366 4.35 -22.70 -1.83
C CYS A 366 4.96 -21.45 -1.18
N GLY A 367 4.93 -20.31 -1.90
CA GLY A 367 5.48 -19.05 -1.41
C GLY A 367 5.07 -18.71 0.03
N PRO A 368 3.76 -18.71 0.39
CA PRO A 368 3.34 -18.42 1.75
C PRO A 368 3.97 -19.30 2.83
N CYS A 369 4.14 -20.61 2.58
CA CYS A 369 4.77 -21.51 3.56
C CYS A 369 6.27 -21.25 3.67
N ASN A 370 6.98 -21.12 2.55
CA ASN A 370 8.43 -20.87 2.54
C ASN A 370 8.76 -19.51 3.19
N PHE A 371 8.04 -18.44 2.82
CA PHE A 371 8.22 -17.11 3.42
C PHE A 371 7.81 -17.05 4.90
N GLY A 372 6.86 -17.91 5.32
CA GLY A 372 6.49 -18.06 6.73
C GLY A 372 7.58 -18.74 7.55
N LYS A 373 8.28 -19.74 6.98
CA LYS A 373 9.36 -20.47 7.65
C LYS A 373 10.65 -19.66 7.76
N GLN A 374 11.09 -19.01 6.69
CA GLN A 374 12.41 -18.34 6.62
C GLN A 374 13.55 -19.29 7.04
N ASP A 375 14.30 -18.97 8.09
CA ASP A 375 15.35 -19.81 8.69
C ASP A 375 14.86 -20.65 9.88
N GLY A 376 13.55 -20.61 10.17
CA GLY A 376 12.90 -21.42 11.19
C GLY A 376 12.91 -22.92 10.86
N PRO A 377 12.62 -23.78 11.86
CA PRO A 377 12.53 -25.23 11.65
C PRO A 377 11.46 -25.56 10.62
N ALA A 378 11.71 -26.59 9.81
CA ALA A 378 10.71 -27.07 8.85
C ALA A 378 9.44 -27.53 9.58
N PRO A 379 8.24 -27.08 9.15
CA PRO A 379 6.99 -27.67 9.60
C PRO A 379 6.96 -29.17 9.32
N ALA A 380 6.13 -29.92 10.05
CA ALA A 380 5.91 -31.33 9.79
C ALA A 380 5.56 -31.54 8.31
N TYR A 381 6.33 -32.40 7.65
CA TYR A 381 6.14 -32.79 6.26
C TYR A 381 6.40 -34.30 6.15
N GLN A 382 5.77 -34.96 5.18
CA GLN A 382 6.11 -36.34 4.87
C GLN A 382 7.38 -36.35 4.02
N PRO A 383 8.51 -36.88 4.52
CA PRO A 383 9.69 -37.06 3.71
C PRO A 383 9.38 -38.14 2.68
N LEU A 384 9.56 -37.83 1.40
CA LEU A 384 9.64 -38.87 0.38
C LEU A 384 11.05 -39.44 0.46
N LEU A 385 11.17 -40.72 0.82
CA LEU A 385 12.40 -41.48 0.60
C LEU A 385 12.54 -41.59 -0.92
N LEU A 386 13.41 -40.76 -1.49
CA LEU A 386 13.85 -40.83 -2.88
C LEU A 386 15.05 -41.74 -2.98
#